data_AF-A0A8T6VI53-F1
#
_entry.id   AF-A0A8T6VI53-F1
#
_cell.length_a   1.000
_cell.length_b   1.000
_cell.length_c   1.000
_cell.angle_alpha   90.00
_cell.angle_beta   90.00
_cell.angle_gamma   90.00
#
_symmetry.space_group_name_H-M   'P 1'
#
loop_
_entity.id
_entity.type
_entity.pdbx_description
1 polymer ?
#
loop_
_entity_poly.entity_id
_entity_poly.type
_entity_poly.pdbx_seq_one_letter_code
_entity_poly.pdbx_strand_id
1 'polypeptide(L)'
;MTEKIAVATVSGKAYYHLVNALKARGVAFLSLTPYESIPVNIKVVITTEKERKLINHPNVIVFEEATDPATIVTEAIRRTKGKRNPDTITIGVDPGKSFGMAVLSNGTVLERTVHSSVTQTINAVFDVLTNNSATRYTVKVGNGAPEYATELLSRLDKALPKDVEIEIVSEAGTSRFAKDAVHTRGLRDALSAVKIAERRGRIFRRAKEKEQ
;
A
#
# COMPACT_ATOMS: atom_id res chain seq x y z
N MET A 1 0.69 -15.70 20.71
CA MET A 1 0.03 -15.25 19.47
C MET A 1 -1.44 -15.64 19.58
N THR A 2 -2.38 -14.72 19.37
CA THR A 2 -3.81 -15.04 19.37
C THR A 2 -4.21 -15.68 18.05
N GLU A 3 -5.00 -16.75 18.09
CA GLU A 3 -5.50 -17.42 16.89
C GLU A 3 -6.38 -16.46 16.08
N LYS A 4 -6.13 -16.39 14.75
CA LYS A 4 -6.93 -15.59 13.81
C LYS A 4 -7.69 -16.44 12.79
N ILE A 5 -7.41 -17.75 12.77
CA ILE A 5 -8.03 -18.73 11.87
C ILE A 5 -8.73 -19.76 12.76
N ALA A 6 -9.95 -20.13 12.41
CA ALA A 6 -10.63 -21.29 12.99
C ALA A 6 -10.86 -22.37 11.93
N VAL A 7 -10.71 -23.64 12.30
CA VAL A 7 -11.15 -24.80 11.52
C VAL A 7 -12.41 -25.33 12.18
N ALA A 8 -13.56 -25.15 11.52
CA ALA A 8 -14.87 -25.52 12.04
C ALA A 8 -15.46 -26.69 11.22
N THR A 9 -15.26 -27.92 11.66
CA THR A 9 -15.73 -29.12 10.94
C THR A 9 -15.85 -30.34 11.87
N VAL A 10 -16.80 -31.23 11.59
CA VAL A 10 -16.87 -32.57 12.18
C VAL A 10 -16.33 -33.66 11.24
N SER A 11 -15.92 -33.30 10.01
CA SER A 11 -15.26 -34.22 9.09
C SER A 11 -13.81 -34.47 9.52
N GLY A 12 -13.54 -35.65 10.08
CA GLY A 12 -12.19 -36.04 10.52
C GLY A 12 -11.15 -36.00 9.38
N LYS A 13 -11.56 -36.35 8.15
CA LYS A 13 -10.69 -36.29 6.96
C LYS A 13 -10.32 -34.85 6.61
N ALA A 14 -11.31 -33.96 6.52
CA ALA A 14 -11.05 -32.54 6.24
C ALA A 14 -10.21 -31.89 7.34
N TYR A 15 -10.52 -32.18 8.60
CA TYR A 15 -9.74 -31.73 9.75
C TYR A 15 -8.28 -32.15 9.65
N TYR A 16 -8.00 -33.44 9.40
CA TYR A 16 -6.65 -33.96 9.28
C TYR A 16 -5.84 -33.24 8.20
N HIS A 17 -6.41 -33.08 7.01
CA HIS A 17 -5.76 -32.40 5.89
C HIS A 17 -5.44 -30.92 6.20
N LEU A 18 -6.40 -30.18 6.75
CA LEU A 18 -6.24 -28.76 7.07
C LEU A 18 -5.26 -28.53 8.21
N VAL A 19 -5.35 -29.34 9.28
CA VAL A 19 -4.46 -29.23 10.45
C VAL A 19 -3.01 -29.50 10.07
N ASN A 20 -2.75 -30.53 9.25
CA ASN A 20 -1.40 -30.81 8.81
C ASN A 20 -0.83 -29.66 7.96
N ALA A 21 -1.62 -29.10 7.06
CA ALA A 21 -1.21 -27.95 6.25
C ALA A 21 -0.96 -26.68 7.08
N LEU A 22 -1.80 -26.42 8.10
CA LEU A 22 -1.63 -25.28 9.01
C LEU A 22 -0.37 -25.44 9.88
N LYS A 23 -0.17 -26.64 10.45
CA LYS A 23 1.01 -26.96 11.27
C LYS A 23 2.30 -26.90 10.47
N ALA A 24 2.31 -27.42 9.24
CA ALA A 24 3.47 -27.35 8.34
C ALA A 24 3.91 -25.91 8.05
N ARG A 25 3.01 -24.92 8.20
CA ARG A 25 3.29 -23.49 8.02
C ARG A 25 3.43 -22.71 9.32
N GLY A 26 3.43 -23.38 10.48
CA GLY A 26 3.57 -22.73 11.80
C GLY A 26 2.44 -21.76 12.12
N VAL A 27 1.23 -21.96 11.57
CA VAL A 27 0.10 -21.05 11.76
C VAL A 27 -0.71 -21.49 12.98
N ALA A 28 -0.93 -20.58 13.92
CA ALA A 28 -1.84 -20.81 15.05
C ALA A 28 -3.31 -20.78 14.59
N PHE A 29 -4.10 -21.73 15.05
CA PHE A 29 -5.51 -21.88 14.68
C PHE A 29 -6.34 -22.44 15.84
N LEU A 30 -7.64 -22.15 15.82
CA LEU A 30 -8.62 -22.67 16.76
C LEU A 30 -9.43 -23.80 16.11
N SER A 31 -9.52 -24.95 16.77
CA SER A 31 -10.41 -26.05 16.32
C SER A 31 -11.78 -25.89 16.94
N LEU A 32 -12.82 -25.93 16.12
CA LEU A 32 -14.22 -25.85 16.54
C LEU A 32 -15.05 -26.88 15.79
N THR A 33 -16.22 -27.20 16.32
CA THR A 33 -17.31 -27.80 15.57
C THR A 33 -18.16 -26.71 14.90
N PRO A 34 -18.94 -27.03 13.84
CA PRO A 34 -19.82 -26.06 13.19
C PRO A 34 -20.95 -25.49 14.08
N TYR A 35 -21.16 -26.07 15.26
CA TYR A 35 -22.21 -25.69 16.21
C TYR A 35 -21.72 -24.76 17.31
N GLU A 36 -20.40 -24.58 17.44
CA GLU A 36 -19.80 -23.72 18.45
C GLU A 36 -19.81 -22.25 18.02
N SER A 37 -19.92 -21.37 19.02
CA SER A 37 -19.83 -19.93 18.78
C SER A 37 -18.41 -19.54 18.37
N ILE A 38 -18.29 -18.75 17.32
CA ILE A 38 -16.99 -18.33 16.77
C ILE A 38 -16.51 -17.09 17.51
N PRO A 39 -15.33 -17.13 18.17
CA PRO A 39 -14.82 -15.97 18.89
C PRO A 39 -14.59 -14.75 18.00
N VAL A 40 -14.81 -13.56 18.55
CA VAL A 40 -14.70 -12.27 17.83
C VAL A 40 -13.31 -11.97 17.28
N ASN A 41 -12.25 -12.58 17.82
CA ASN A 41 -10.88 -12.44 17.33
C ASN A 41 -10.58 -13.28 16.07
N ILE A 42 -11.44 -14.24 15.73
CA ILE A 42 -11.29 -15.03 14.51
C ILE A 42 -11.59 -14.14 13.31
N LYS A 43 -10.67 -14.14 12.35
CA LYS A 43 -10.80 -13.35 11.10
C LYS A 43 -11.22 -14.19 9.91
N VAL A 44 -10.98 -15.50 9.96
CA VAL A 44 -11.25 -16.45 8.89
C VAL A 44 -11.66 -17.78 9.49
N VAL A 45 -12.71 -18.39 8.94
CA VAL A 45 -13.15 -19.73 9.30
C VAL A 45 -12.98 -20.64 8.08
N ILE A 46 -12.39 -21.82 8.27
CA ILE A 46 -12.30 -22.87 7.26
C ILE A 46 -13.28 -23.98 7.65
N THR A 47 -14.15 -24.39 6.74
CA THR A 47 -15.17 -25.43 6.96
C THR A 47 -15.38 -26.24 5.69
N THR A 48 -16.23 -27.27 5.71
CA THR A 48 -16.58 -28.03 4.49
C THR A 48 -17.86 -27.50 3.84
N GLU A 49 -18.09 -27.83 2.58
CA GLU A 49 -19.26 -27.35 1.82
C GLU A 49 -20.59 -27.75 2.50
N LYS A 50 -20.65 -28.97 3.03
CA LYS A 50 -21.83 -29.50 3.75
C LYS A 50 -22.14 -28.72 5.03
N GLU A 51 -21.12 -28.17 5.67
CA GLU A 51 -21.19 -27.51 6.97
C GLU A 51 -21.27 -25.98 6.86
N ARG A 52 -21.00 -25.41 5.67
CA ARG A 52 -20.96 -23.97 5.41
C ARG A 52 -22.19 -23.21 5.92
N LYS A 53 -23.38 -23.81 5.80
CA LYS A 53 -24.65 -23.20 6.22
C LYS A 53 -24.77 -23.04 7.74
N LEU A 54 -24.01 -23.80 8.51
CA LEU A 54 -23.98 -23.75 9.98
C LEU A 54 -23.04 -22.65 10.49
N ILE A 55 -22.12 -22.17 9.64
CA ILE A 55 -21.12 -21.17 10.01
C ILE A 55 -21.67 -19.76 9.82
N ASN A 56 -21.91 -19.06 10.94
CA ASN A 56 -22.25 -17.64 10.95
C ASN A 56 -20.99 -16.77 11.13
N HIS A 57 -20.27 -16.54 10.03
CA HIS A 57 -19.10 -15.67 10.01
C HIS A 57 -19.01 -14.95 8.65
N PRO A 58 -18.62 -13.66 8.58
CA PRO A 58 -18.55 -12.92 7.32
C PRO A 58 -17.46 -13.44 6.37
N ASN A 59 -16.45 -14.13 6.90
CA ASN A 59 -15.30 -14.59 6.14
C ASN A 59 -15.08 -16.09 6.32
N VAL A 60 -15.64 -16.87 5.41
CA VAL A 60 -15.57 -18.34 5.41
C VAL A 60 -14.87 -18.81 4.13
N ILE A 61 -14.01 -19.80 4.28
CA ILE A 61 -13.39 -20.55 3.19
C ILE A 61 -13.94 -21.97 3.26
N VAL A 62 -14.45 -22.45 2.12
CA VAL A 62 -14.91 -23.83 1.99
C VAL A 62 -13.74 -24.69 1.52
N PHE A 63 -13.47 -25.77 2.24
CA PHE A 63 -12.56 -26.83 1.83
C PHE A 63 -13.36 -27.92 1.10
N GLU A 64 -12.97 -28.18 -0.14
CA GLU A 64 -13.42 -29.33 -0.93
C GLU A 64 -12.32 -30.39 -0.94
N GLU A 65 -12.68 -31.66 -0.85
CA GLU A 65 -11.69 -32.75 -0.76
C GLU A 65 -10.77 -32.86 -1.98
N ALA A 66 -11.22 -32.38 -3.15
CA ALA A 66 -10.41 -32.33 -4.37
C ALA A 66 -9.38 -31.18 -4.38
N THR A 67 -9.48 -30.24 -3.43
CA THR A 67 -8.59 -29.07 -3.36
C THR A 67 -7.36 -29.40 -2.52
N ASP A 68 -6.20 -28.92 -2.98
CA ASP A 68 -4.97 -28.96 -2.19
C ASP A 68 -5.11 -28.15 -0.88
N PRO A 69 -4.96 -28.77 0.31
CA PRO A 69 -5.06 -28.09 1.60
C PRO A 69 -4.09 -26.91 1.75
N ALA A 70 -2.91 -26.98 1.12
CA ALA A 70 -1.94 -25.88 1.18
C ALA A 70 -2.46 -24.61 0.49
N THR A 71 -3.26 -24.76 -0.58
CA THR A 71 -3.92 -23.64 -1.26
C THR A 71 -4.96 -22.98 -0.33
N ILE A 72 -5.79 -23.77 0.35
CA ILE A 72 -6.76 -23.25 1.34
C ILE A 72 -6.08 -22.52 2.49
N VAL A 73 -4.98 -23.07 3.02
CA VAL A 73 -4.21 -22.40 4.08
C VAL A 73 -3.58 -21.09 3.57
N THR A 74 -3.07 -21.06 2.34
CA THR A 74 -2.54 -19.82 1.72
C THR A 74 -3.60 -18.74 1.67
N GLU A 75 -4.80 -19.11 1.20
CA GLU A 75 -5.91 -18.18 1.14
C GLU A 75 -6.34 -17.71 2.53
N ALA A 76 -6.43 -18.62 3.50
CA ALA A 76 -6.80 -18.28 4.87
C ALA A 76 -5.83 -17.26 5.47
N ILE A 77 -4.52 -17.50 5.37
CA ILE A 77 -3.49 -16.56 5.81
C ILE A 77 -3.68 -15.20 5.11
N ARG A 78 -3.89 -15.19 3.79
CA ARG A 78 -4.12 -13.95 3.04
C ARG A 78 -5.33 -13.18 3.59
N ARG A 79 -6.45 -13.86 3.81
CA ARG A 79 -7.68 -13.24 4.31
C ARG A 79 -7.55 -12.73 5.75
N THR A 80 -6.71 -13.34 6.62
CA THR A 80 -6.44 -12.80 7.96
C THR A 80 -5.72 -11.45 7.96
N LYS A 81 -4.94 -11.18 6.90
CA LYS A 81 -4.24 -9.91 6.68
C LYS A 81 -5.15 -8.82 6.12
N GLY A 82 -6.42 -9.15 5.81
CA GLY A 82 -7.39 -8.24 5.18
C GLY A 82 -7.20 -8.13 3.67
N LYS A 83 -8.02 -7.29 3.00
CA LYS A 83 -7.62 -6.74 1.70
C LYS A 83 -6.36 -5.90 1.99
N ARG A 84 -5.18 -6.36 1.59
CA ARG A 84 -4.05 -5.44 1.47
C ARG A 84 -4.56 -4.33 0.56
N ASN A 85 -4.51 -3.08 1.03
CA ASN A 85 -4.56 -1.98 0.07
C ASN A 85 -3.48 -2.29 -0.97
N PRO A 86 -3.78 -2.14 -2.27
CA PRO A 86 -2.77 -2.34 -3.29
C PRO A 86 -1.53 -1.57 -2.88
N ASP A 87 -0.36 -2.20 -2.91
CA ASP A 87 0.87 -1.55 -2.46
C ASP A 87 1.04 -0.28 -3.29
N THR A 88 1.01 0.87 -2.61
CA THR A 88 1.06 2.18 -3.24
C THR A 88 2.35 2.85 -2.87
N ILE A 89 3.02 3.43 -3.85
CA ILE A 89 4.13 4.36 -3.63
C ILE A 89 3.69 5.75 -4.06
N THR A 90 3.81 6.69 -3.12
CA THR A 90 3.61 8.11 -3.37
C THR A 90 4.92 8.83 -3.20
N ILE A 91 5.34 9.56 -4.23
CA ILE A 91 6.54 10.40 -4.20
C ILE A 91 6.08 11.85 -4.13
N GLY A 92 6.32 12.53 -3.01
CA GLY A 92 6.06 13.96 -2.87
C GLY A 92 7.30 14.75 -3.23
N VAL A 93 7.16 15.79 -4.04
CA VAL A 93 8.23 16.70 -4.43
C VAL A 93 7.84 18.13 -4.12
N ASP A 94 8.67 18.83 -3.34
CA ASP A 94 8.58 20.27 -3.06
C ASP A 94 9.58 21.03 -3.95
N PRO A 95 9.14 21.63 -5.07
CA PRO A 95 10.03 22.33 -5.99
C PRO A 95 10.37 23.74 -5.49
N GLY A 96 11.64 24.13 -5.63
CA GLY A 96 12.17 25.44 -5.27
C GLY A 96 13.61 25.61 -5.75
N LYS A 97 14.40 26.43 -5.04
CA LYS A 97 15.85 26.51 -5.27
C LYS A 97 16.56 25.16 -5.04
N SER A 98 15.98 24.36 -4.16
CA SER A 98 16.24 22.95 -3.89
C SER A 98 14.94 22.18 -4.11
N PHE A 99 15.04 20.88 -4.37
CA PHE A 99 13.90 19.99 -4.58
C PHE A 99 13.85 19.00 -3.43
N GLY A 100 12.99 19.26 -2.45
CA GLY A 100 12.71 18.30 -1.39
C GLY A 100 11.92 17.12 -1.96
N MET A 101 12.31 15.88 -1.66
CA MET A 101 11.60 14.68 -2.10
C MET A 101 11.33 13.76 -0.90
N ALA A 102 10.16 13.14 -0.89
CA ALA A 102 9.78 12.13 0.10
C ALA A 102 9.10 10.95 -0.59
N VAL A 103 9.44 9.74 -0.16
CA VAL A 103 8.86 8.50 -0.68
C VAL A 103 8.02 7.86 0.42
N LEU A 104 6.75 7.62 0.14
CA LEU A 104 5.81 6.99 1.07
C LEU A 104 5.30 5.68 0.49
N SER A 105 5.34 4.61 1.29
CA SER A 105 4.66 3.34 0.98
C SER A 105 3.42 3.19 1.86
N ASN A 106 2.25 3.12 1.22
CA ASN A 106 0.96 3.04 1.92
C ASN A 106 0.79 4.11 3.03
N GLY A 107 1.29 5.33 2.77
CA GLY A 107 1.27 6.45 3.72
C GLY A 107 2.40 6.48 4.75
N THR A 108 3.27 5.47 4.79
CA THR A 108 4.44 5.43 5.69
C THR A 108 5.67 5.97 4.98
N VAL A 109 6.36 6.94 5.57
CA VAL A 109 7.58 7.52 4.98
C VAL A 109 8.72 6.52 4.99
N LEU A 110 9.25 6.20 3.81
CA LEU A 110 10.43 5.35 3.61
C LEU A 110 11.71 6.17 3.55
N GLU A 111 11.67 7.28 2.82
CA GLU A 111 12.85 8.07 2.50
C GLU A 111 12.54 9.56 2.41
N ARG A 112 13.54 10.38 2.71
CA ARG A 112 13.54 11.83 2.50
C ARG A 112 14.88 12.25 1.92
N THR A 113 14.85 12.97 0.81
CA THR A 113 16.05 13.48 0.14
C THR A 113 15.86 14.94 -0.28
N VAL A 114 16.96 15.60 -0.61
CA VAL A 114 16.95 16.92 -1.21
C VAL A 114 17.88 16.89 -2.41
N HIS A 115 17.40 17.37 -3.56
CA HIS A 115 18.16 17.44 -4.81
C HIS A 115 18.39 18.88 -5.21
N SER A 116 19.50 19.17 -5.90
CA SER A 116 19.84 20.53 -6.31
C SER A 116 19.33 20.90 -7.70
N SER A 117 18.69 19.97 -8.41
CA SER A 117 18.21 20.20 -9.78
C SER A 117 17.02 19.32 -10.16
N VAL A 118 16.28 19.76 -11.17
CA VAL A 118 15.18 19.01 -11.80
C VAL A 118 15.66 17.65 -12.32
N THR A 119 16.82 17.60 -12.99
CA THR A 119 17.37 16.36 -13.54
C THR A 119 17.68 15.32 -12.46
N GLN A 120 18.33 15.73 -11.36
CA GLN A 120 18.60 14.81 -10.25
C GLN A 120 17.31 14.29 -9.61
N THR A 121 16.31 15.15 -9.47
CA THR A 121 15.00 14.79 -8.91
C THR A 121 14.30 13.75 -9.78
N ILE A 122 14.33 13.91 -11.10
CA ILE A 122 13.73 12.96 -12.05
C ILE A 122 14.44 11.60 -11.98
N ASN A 123 15.77 11.59 -11.94
CA ASN A 123 16.53 10.34 -11.81
C ASN A 123 16.17 9.62 -10.50
N ALA A 124 16.09 10.35 -9.38
CA ALA A 124 15.70 9.78 -8.11
C ALA A 124 14.25 9.23 -8.13
N VAL A 125 13.33 9.91 -8.82
CA VAL A 125 11.97 9.38 -9.06
C VAL A 125 12.05 8.07 -9.82
N PHE A 126 12.83 7.99 -10.91
CA PHE A 126 13.01 6.74 -11.65
C PHE A 126 13.58 5.62 -10.80
N ASP A 127 14.60 5.90 -10.00
CA ASP A 127 15.22 4.92 -9.10
C ASP A 127 14.19 4.35 -8.11
N VAL A 128 13.27 5.20 -7.62
CA VAL A 128 12.17 4.72 -6.77
C VAL A 128 11.21 3.83 -7.55
N LEU A 129 10.86 4.20 -8.80
CA LEU A 129 9.95 3.40 -9.63
C LEU A 129 10.54 2.04 -10.01
N THR A 130 11.85 1.95 -10.26
CA THR A 130 12.53 0.72 -10.70
C THR A 130 12.90 -0.20 -9.54
N ASN A 131 13.26 0.35 -8.38
CA ASN A 131 13.70 -0.43 -7.22
C ASN A 131 12.55 -0.90 -6.32
N ASN A 132 11.31 -0.53 -6.64
CA ASN A 132 10.14 -0.94 -5.88
C ASN A 132 9.13 -1.68 -6.76
N SER A 133 8.35 -2.55 -6.12
CA SER A 133 7.25 -3.28 -6.77
C SER A 133 5.92 -2.86 -6.16
N ALA A 134 5.43 -1.69 -6.53
CA ALA A 134 4.11 -1.20 -6.14
C ALA A 134 3.06 -1.45 -7.24
N THR A 135 1.81 -1.67 -6.83
CA THR A 135 0.68 -1.81 -7.76
C THR A 135 0.28 -0.47 -8.35
N ARG A 136 0.54 0.63 -7.66
CA ARG A 136 0.25 2.00 -8.12
C ARG A 136 1.33 2.96 -7.69
N TYR A 137 1.70 3.85 -8.61
CA TYR A 137 2.63 4.94 -8.40
C TYR A 137 1.95 6.29 -8.60
N THR A 138 2.15 7.20 -7.66
CA THR A 138 1.70 8.59 -7.77
C THR A 138 2.85 9.53 -7.45
N VAL A 139 3.16 10.45 -8.36
CA VAL A 139 4.11 11.55 -8.13
C VAL A 139 3.32 12.82 -7.87
N LYS A 140 3.53 13.44 -6.71
CA LYS A 140 2.84 14.66 -6.28
C LYS A 140 3.81 15.82 -6.23
N VAL A 141 3.48 16.90 -6.94
CA VAL A 141 4.34 18.08 -7.05
C VAL A 141 3.67 19.27 -6.37
N GLY A 142 4.36 19.89 -5.42
CA GLY A 142 3.95 21.14 -4.80
C GLY A 142 3.91 22.29 -5.79
N ASN A 143 3.01 23.26 -5.59
CA ASN A 143 2.84 24.41 -6.47
C ASN A 143 3.24 25.75 -5.82
N GLY A 144 3.97 25.71 -4.71
CA GLY A 144 4.40 26.90 -3.97
C GLY A 144 5.43 27.75 -4.72
N ALA A 145 6.21 27.14 -5.61
CA ALA A 145 7.11 27.83 -6.54
C ALA A 145 6.73 27.53 -8.00
N PRO A 146 5.86 28.35 -8.63
CA PRO A 146 5.26 28.02 -9.93
C PRO A 146 6.26 27.78 -11.07
N GLU A 147 7.38 28.51 -11.09
CA GLU A 147 8.42 28.36 -12.11
C GLU A 147 9.06 26.96 -12.06
N TYR A 148 9.60 26.58 -10.90
CA TYR A 148 10.22 25.27 -10.68
C TYR A 148 9.21 24.12 -10.81
N ALA A 149 7.98 24.30 -10.31
CA ALA A 149 6.92 23.32 -10.44
C ALA A 149 6.55 23.06 -11.91
N THR A 150 6.43 24.12 -12.73
CA THR A 150 6.08 24.00 -14.14
C THR A 150 7.17 23.30 -14.94
N GLU A 151 8.44 23.66 -14.68
CA GLU A 151 9.59 22.99 -15.30
C GLU A 151 9.61 21.49 -14.95
N LEU A 152 9.49 21.16 -13.66
CA LEU A 152 9.50 19.78 -13.19
C LEU A 152 8.35 18.96 -13.79
N LEU A 153 7.12 19.48 -13.77
CA LEU A 153 5.95 18.80 -14.32
C LEU A 153 6.10 18.51 -15.82
N SER A 154 6.61 19.46 -16.60
CA SER A 154 6.86 19.29 -18.04
C SER A 154 7.88 18.18 -18.32
N ARG A 155 8.91 18.06 -17.47
CA ARG A 155 9.94 17.04 -17.60
C ARG A 155 9.46 15.67 -17.13
N LEU A 156 8.72 15.60 -16.03
CA LEU A 156 8.09 14.36 -15.55
C LEU A 156 7.07 13.81 -16.56
N ASP A 157 6.30 14.68 -17.23
CA ASP A 157 5.34 14.25 -18.23
C ASP A 157 5.99 13.52 -19.42
N LYS A 158 7.20 13.95 -19.80
CA LYS A 158 7.97 13.32 -20.88
C LYS A 158 8.72 12.07 -20.42
N ALA A 159 9.15 12.05 -19.16
CA ALA A 159 10.02 11.02 -18.64
C ALA A 159 9.27 9.79 -18.12
N LEU A 160 8.19 10.00 -17.36
CA LEU A 160 7.56 8.89 -16.61
C LEU A 160 6.69 7.99 -17.51
N PRO A 161 6.59 6.69 -17.20
CA PRO A 161 5.58 5.81 -17.81
C PRO A 161 4.15 6.32 -17.60
N LYS A 162 3.23 6.07 -18.55
CA LYS A 162 1.86 6.65 -18.54
C LYS A 162 0.95 6.11 -17.42
N ASP A 163 1.27 4.95 -16.87
CA ASP A 163 0.62 4.34 -15.72
C ASP A 163 1.01 4.99 -14.38
N VAL A 164 2.05 5.85 -14.37
CA VAL A 164 2.37 6.70 -13.22
C VAL A 164 1.47 7.95 -13.23
N GLU A 165 0.67 8.08 -12.18
CA GLU A 165 -0.19 9.24 -11.96
C GLU A 165 0.62 10.44 -11.48
N ILE A 166 0.35 11.63 -12.01
CA ILE A 166 0.96 12.87 -11.57
C ILE A 166 -0.13 13.77 -10.99
N GLU A 167 0.09 14.30 -9.78
CA GLU A 167 -0.81 15.27 -9.15
C GLU A 167 -0.08 16.58 -8.84
N ILE A 168 -0.83 17.69 -8.93
CA ILE A 168 -0.39 18.99 -8.44
C ILE A 168 -1.06 19.24 -7.09
N VAL A 169 -0.25 19.50 -6.07
CA VAL A 169 -0.73 19.72 -4.69
C VAL A 169 -0.62 21.20 -4.34
N SER A 170 -1.69 21.75 -3.76
CA SER A 170 -1.66 23.12 -3.27
C SER A 170 -0.89 23.23 -1.96
N GLU A 171 0.10 24.11 -1.94
CA GLU A 171 0.83 24.49 -0.73
C GLU A 171 0.14 25.60 0.08
N ALA A 172 -1.03 26.07 -0.35
CA ALA A 172 -1.82 27.02 0.44
C ALA A 172 -2.05 26.45 1.87
N GLY A 173 -1.71 27.26 2.88
CA GLY A 173 -1.82 26.90 4.30
C GLY A 173 -0.60 26.20 4.93
N THR A 174 0.51 25.99 4.22
CA THR A 174 1.76 25.43 4.81
C THR A 174 2.60 26.46 5.58
N SER A 175 2.34 27.76 5.39
CA SER A 175 3.11 28.87 5.95
C SER A 175 2.93 29.12 7.45
N ARG A 176 1.94 28.50 8.11
CA ARG A 176 1.65 28.74 9.55
C ARG A 176 2.38 27.80 10.52
N PHE A 177 2.89 26.65 10.07
CA PHE A 177 3.49 25.65 10.98
C PHE A 177 5.03 25.56 10.94
N ALA A 178 5.68 26.30 10.05
CA ALA A 178 7.14 26.24 9.86
C ALA A 178 7.89 27.51 10.30
N LYS A 179 7.22 28.44 10.98
CA LYS A 179 7.89 29.67 11.44
C LYS A 179 8.74 29.46 12.70
N ASP A 180 8.40 28.51 13.58
CA ASP A 180 8.94 28.55 14.94
C ASP A 180 9.85 27.38 15.41
N ALA A 181 10.25 26.40 14.58
CA ALA A 181 10.88 25.19 15.18
C ALA A 181 12.12 24.56 14.53
N VAL A 182 12.61 24.95 13.35
CA VAL A 182 13.76 24.23 12.74
C VAL A 182 14.72 25.18 12.04
N HIS A 183 15.96 25.29 12.52
CA HIS A 183 17.00 26.21 11.99
C HIS A 183 17.80 25.65 10.80
N THR A 184 17.59 24.40 10.38
CA THR A 184 18.31 23.78 9.25
C THR A 184 17.42 23.69 8.01
N ARG A 185 17.75 24.49 6.98
CA ARG A 185 16.99 24.63 5.72
C ARG A 185 16.67 23.29 5.04
N GLY A 186 17.63 22.36 4.96
CA GLY A 186 17.42 21.05 4.31
C GLY A 186 16.42 20.13 4.99
N LEU A 187 16.25 20.24 6.32
CA LEU A 187 15.23 19.48 7.06
C LEU A 187 13.80 20.01 6.79
N ARG A 188 13.67 21.30 6.49
CA ARG A 188 12.37 21.91 6.15
C ARG A 188 11.87 21.43 4.80
N ASP A 189 12.74 21.43 3.79
CA ASP A 189 12.39 21.05 2.42
C ASP A 189 11.93 19.57 2.35
N ALA A 190 12.62 18.68 3.08
CA ALA A 190 12.23 17.28 3.22
C ALA A 190 10.89 17.06 3.94
N LEU A 191 10.55 17.90 4.93
CA LEU A 191 9.27 17.83 5.66
C LEU A 191 8.10 18.36 4.82
N SER A 192 8.34 19.39 4.01
CA SER A 192 7.34 19.88 3.04
C SER A 192 7.00 18.80 2.02
N ALA A 193 8.00 18.07 1.51
CA ALA A 193 7.79 16.98 0.58
C ALA A 193 6.91 15.86 1.15
N VAL A 194 7.05 15.51 2.43
CA VAL A 194 6.15 14.56 3.11
C VAL A 194 4.71 15.10 3.12
N LYS A 195 4.50 16.37 3.50
CA LYS A 195 3.16 16.97 3.51
C LYS A 195 2.53 16.99 2.12
N ILE A 196 3.34 17.21 1.08
CA ILE A 196 2.89 17.15 -0.32
C ILE A 196 2.47 15.71 -0.67
N ALA A 197 3.25 14.70 -0.29
CA ALA A 197 2.92 13.29 -0.52
C ALA A 197 1.59 12.88 0.16
N GLU A 198 1.34 13.35 1.39
CA GLU A 198 0.15 13.01 2.17
C GLU A 198 -1.13 13.71 1.68
N ARG A 199 -1.00 14.91 1.11
CA ARG A 199 -2.15 15.71 0.65
C ARG A 199 -2.75 15.18 -0.64
N ARG A 200 -4.06 15.40 -0.81
CA ARG A 200 -4.74 15.14 -2.09
C ARG A 200 -4.45 16.27 -3.06
N GLY A 201 -3.95 15.94 -4.25
CA GLY A 201 -3.72 16.89 -5.32
C GLY A 201 -4.80 16.85 -6.41
N ARG A 202 -4.64 17.75 -7.38
CA ARG A 202 -5.39 17.74 -8.64
C ARG A 202 -4.59 16.96 -9.68
N ILE A 203 -5.24 16.01 -10.35
CA ILE A 203 -4.60 15.22 -11.42
C ILE A 203 -4.05 16.14 -12.51
N PHE A 204 -2.77 15.97 -12.81
CA PHE A 204 -2.09 16.63 -13.92
C PHE A 204 -2.41 15.88 -15.22
N ARG A 205 -3.04 16.58 -16.17
CA ARG A 205 -3.38 15.99 -17.48
C ARG A 205 -2.11 15.92 -18.34
N ARG A 206 -1.62 14.71 -18.50
CA ARG A 206 -0.46 14.36 -19.33
C ARG A 206 -0.77 14.54 -20.81
N ALA A 207 0.22 14.97 -21.59
CA ALA A 207 0.04 15.08 -23.04
C ALA A 207 -0.23 13.70 -23.67
N LYS A 208 -1.17 13.65 -24.62
CA LYS A 208 -1.39 12.46 -25.46
C LYS A 208 -0.22 12.33 -26.44
N GLU A 209 0.25 11.12 -26.70
CA GLU A 209 1.19 10.90 -27.79
C GLU A 209 0.54 11.34 -29.09
N LYS A 210 1.25 12.15 -29.88
CA LYS A 210 0.93 12.28 -31.30
C LYS A 210 1.39 10.95 -31.90
N GLU A 211 0.45 10.08 -32.25
CA GLU A 211 0.72 8.98 -33.17
C GLU A 211 1.39 9.60 -34.41
N GLN A 212 2.65 9.22 -34.65
CA GLN A 212 3.36 9.49 -35.90
C GLN A 212 3.22 8.26 -36.79
#